data_AF-A0A968EKH9-F1
#
_entry.id   AF-A0A968EKH9-F1
#
_cell.length_a   1.000
_cell.length_b   1.000
_cell.length_c   1.000
_cell.angle_alpha   90.00
_cell.angle_beta   90.00
_cell.angle_gamma   90.00
#
_symmetry.space_group_name_H-M   'P 1'
#
loop_
_entity.id
_entity.type
_entity.pdbx_description
1 polymer ?
#
loop_
_entity_poly.entity_id
_entity_poly.type
_entity_poly.pdbx_seq_one_letter_code
_entity_poly.pdbx_strand_id
1 'polypeptide(L)'
;AAVEECRRLGQRLVVRSKGHSSNDLVTPVGGAVLLTEELVGVLDVDTEAMTATAWAGTPSAAVDEVLARQGLGLPVIGDHAHITIGGFASVGGITASSFRYGMF
;
A
#
# COMPACT_ATOMS: atom_id res chain seq x y z
N ALA A 1 19.18 -0.35 -6.11
CA ALA A 1 19.22 -0.89 -7.49
C ALA A 1 18.33 -0.11 -8.46
N ALA A 2 17.02 -0.40 -8.58
CA ALA A 2 16.17 0.17 -9.66
C ALA A 2 16.08 1.71 -9.63
N VAL A 3 15.92 2.30 -8.44
CA VAL A 3 15.88 3.76 -8.26
C VAL A 3 17.20 4.42 -8.69
N GLU A 4 18.33 3.84 -8.30
CA GLU A 4 19.66 4.36 -8.64
C GLU A 4 19.93 4.27 -10.14
N GLU A 5 19.51 3.18 -10.78
CA GLU A 5 19.64 2.98 -12.22
C GLU A 5 18.81 4.00 -13.00
N CYS A 6 17.55 4.23 -12.63
CA CYS A 6 16.72 5.25 -13.28
C CYS A 6 17.33 6.64 -13.13
N ARG A 7 17.85 6.96 -11.94
CA ARG A 7 18.57 8.22 -11.69
C ARG A 7 19.79 8.35 -12.59
N ARG A 8 20.60 7.29 -12.73
CA ARG A 8 21.79 7.26 -13.58
C ARG A 8 21.44 7.44 -15.06
N LEU A 9 20.34 6.86 -15.52
CA LEU A 9 19.86 6.93 -16.90
C LEU A 9 19.02 8.18 -17.20
N GLY A 10 18.72 9.03 -16.21
CA GLY A 10 17.82 10.18 -16.38
C GLY A 10 16.38 9.79 -16.70
N GLN A 11 15.97 8.58 -16.32
CA GLN A 11 14.62 8.05 -16.57
C GLN A 11 13.68 8.36 -15.43
N ARG A 12 12.42 8.69 -15.77
CA ARG A 12 11.34 8.75 -14.78
C ARG A 12 11.04 7.34 -14.27
N LEU A 13 10.95 7.20 -12.95
CA LEU A 13 10.46 5.99 -12.30
C LEU A 13 9.05 6.24 -11.75
N VAL A 14 8.12 5.34 -12.04
CA VAL A 14 6.77 5.33 -11.47
C VAL A 14 6.57 4.05 -10.66
N VAL A 15 6.10 4.19 -9.42
CA VAL A 15 5.74 3.02 -8.60
C VAL A 15 4.31 2.63 -8.91
N ARG A 16 4.10 1.36 -9.22
CA ARG A 16 2.77 0.80 -9.50
C ARG A 16 2.55 -0.43 -8.62
N SER A 17 1.40 -0.44 -7.96
CA SER A 17 0.87 -1.63 -7.28
C SER A 17 -0.23 -2.25 -8.15
N LYS A 18 -1.45 -2.47 -7.64
CA LYS A 18 -2.58 -3.03 -8.41
C LYS A 18 -3.19 -2.09 -9.46
N GLY A 19 -2.85 -0.80 -9.43
CA GLY A 19 -3.25 0.16 -10.47
C GLY A 19 -4.71 0.62 -10.40
N HIS A 20 -5.23 0.89 -9.20
CA HIS A 20 -6.59 1.42 -8.97
C HIS A 20 -6.80 2.90 -9.31
N SER A 21 -5.81 3.58 -9.88
CA SER A 21 -5.96 4.97 -10.29
C SER A 21 -7.00 5.08 -11.41
N SER A 22 -7.93 6.03 -11.31
CA SER A 22 -8.96 6.29 -12.34
C SER A 22 -8.41 7.07 -13.55
N ASN A 23 -7.10 7.24 -13.65
CA ASN A 23 -6.38 8.01 -14.65
C ASN A 23 -4.98 7.41 -14.86
N ASP A 24 -4.16 8.05 -15.69
CA ASP A 24 -2.82 7.57 -16.05
C ASP A 24 -1.73 7.79 -14.99
N LEU A 25 -2.10 7.97 -13.71
CA LEU A 25 -1.16 8.28 -12.63
C LEU A 25 -0.01 7.26 -12.53
N VAL A 26 -0.30 5.99 -12.79
CA VAL A 26 0.64 4.87 -12.66
C VAL A 26 0.96 4.15 -13.98
N THR A 27 0.64 4.78 -15.12
CA THR A 27 0.86 4.27 -16.48
C THR A 27 1.63 5.29 -17.32
N PRO A 28 2.93 5.51 -17.04
CA PRO A 28 3.69 6.55 -17.71
C PRO A 28 3.93 6.24 -19.20
N VAL A 29 4.05 7.30 -20.00
CA VAL A 29 4.62 7.20 -21.35
C VAL A 29 6.14 7.19 -21.24
N GLY A 30 6.74 6.01 -21.40
CA GLY A 30 8.19 5.80 -21.27
C GLY A 30 8.71 5.80 -19.83
N GLY A 31 10.03 5.68 -19.70
CA GLY A 31 10.68 5.50 -18.40
C GLY A 31 10.55 4.08 -17.85
N ALA A 32 10.57 3.95 -16.53
CA ALA A 32 10.51 2.67 -15.83
C ALA A 32 9.31 2.59 -14.88
N VAL A 33 8.76 1.39 -14.72
CA VAL A 33 7.70 1.10 -13.75
C VAL A 33 8.23 0.11 -12.72
N LEU A 34 8.21 0.49 -11.43
CA LEU A 34 8.53 -0.41 -10.33
C LEU A 34 7.24 -1.08 -9.83
N LEU A 35 7.11 -2.36 -10.12
CA LEU A 35 5.99 -3.18 -9.67
C LEU A 35 6.19 -3.61 -8.22
N THR A 36 5.23 -3.25 -7.37
CA THR A 36 5.23 -3.59 -5.94
C THR A 36 4.15 -4.61 -5.59
N GLU A 37 3.32 -5.01 -6.55
CA GLU A 37 2.13 -5.84 -6.30
C GLU A 37 2.43 -7.26 -5.81
N GLU A 38 3.65 -7.76 -6.03
CA GLU A 38 4.13 -9.06 -5.55
C GLU A 38 4.87 -8.96 -4.20
N LEU A 39 5.15 -7.76 -3.72
CA LEU A 39 5.66 -7.54 -2.37
C LEU A 39 4.47 -7.61 -1.42
N VAL A 40 4.10 -8.83 -1.03
CA VAL A 40 2.91 -9.12 -0.23
C VAL A 40 3.27 -9.88 1.05
N GLY A 41 2.48 -9.64 2.10
CA GLY A 41 2.57 -10.33 3.38
C GLY A 41 2.79 -9.39 4.55
N VAL A 42 2.24 -9.79 5.71
CA VAL A 42 2.55 -9.20 7.01
C VAL A 42 3.85 -9.83 7.52
N LEU A 43 4.82 -8.99 7.86
CA LEU A 43 6.14 -9.39 8.34
C LEU A 43 6.17 -9.55 9.86
N ASP A 44 5.48 -8.66 10.57
CA ASP A 44 5.48 -8.61 12.03
C ASP A 44 4.22 -7.94 12.57
N VAL A 45 3.80 -8.34 13.77
CA VAL A 45 2.71 -7.73 14.53
C VAL A 45 3.17 -7.55 15.97
N ASP A 46 3.40 -6.29 16.36
CA ASP A 46 3.73 -5.92 17.73
C ASP A 46 2.44 -5.55 18.47
N THR A 47 1.99 -6.46 19.33
CA THR A 47 0.77 -6.30 20.12
C THR A 47 0.93 -5.36 21.32
N GLU A 48 2.16 -5.09 21.77
CA GLU A 48 2.40 -4.13 22.85
C GLU A 48 2.39 -2.70 22.29
N ALA A 49 3.06 -2.48 21.16
CA ALA A 49 3.09 -1.19 20.47
C ALA A 49 1.83 -0.93 19.63
N MET A 50 0.98 -1.94 19.41
CA MET A 50 -0.20 -1.89 18.55
C MET A 50 0.15 -1.49 17.11
N THR A 51 1.19 -2.12 16.55
CA THR A 51 1.67 -1.87 15.18
C THR A 51 1.83 -3.15 14.37
N ALA A 52 1.76 -3.03 13.06
CA ALA A 52 2.02 -4.12 12.14
C ALA A 52 2.96 -3.66 11.03
N THR A 53 3.94 -4.49 10.70
CA THR A 53 4.84 -4.27 9.56
C THR A 53 4.41 -5.19 8.43
N ALA A 54 4.18 -4.64 7.24
CA ALA A 54 3.76 -5.41 6.08
C ALA A 54 4.37 -4.85 4.79
N TRP A 55 4.49 -5.69 3.77
CA TRP A 55 4.93 -5.23 2.47
C TRP A 55 3.88 -4.32 1.80
N ALA A 56 4.36 -3.29 1.09
CA ALA A 56 3.51 -2.26 0.50
C ALA A 56 2.47 -2.77 -0.52
N GLY A 57 2.74 -3.90 -1.18
CA GLY A 57 1.82 -4.55 -2.11
C GLY A 57 0.72 -5.38 -1.43
N THR A 58 0.76 -5.53 -0.10
CA THR A 58 -0.27 -6.29 0.63
C THR A 58 -1.61 -5.57 0.56
N PRO A 59 -2.70 -6.22 0.12
CA PRO A 59 -4.05 -5.67 0.23
C PRO A 59 -4.41 -5.35 1.69
N SER A 60 -5.05 -4.21 1.95
CA SER A 60 -5.44 -3.81 3.32
C SER A 60 -6.36 -4.85 3.98
N ALA A 61 -7.26 -5.47 3.22
CA ALA A 61 -8.10 -6.56 3.71
C ALA A 61 -7.31 -7.81 4.13
N ALA A 62 -6.20 -8.12 3.44
CA ALA A 62 -5.35 -9.24 3.81
C ALA A 62 -4.55 -8.96 5.10
N VAL A 63 -4.13 -7.70 5.31
CA VAL A 63 -3.54 -7.26 6.58
C VAL A 63 -4.57 -7.42 7.70
N ASP A 64 -5.78 -6.91 7.50
CA ASP A 64 -6.85 -6.98 8.50
C ASP A 64 -7.23 -8.42 8.86
N GLU A 65 -7.26 -9.34 7.88
CA GLU A 65 -7.49 -10.76 8.14
C GLU A 65 -6.41 -11.39 9.03
N VAL A 66 -5.14 -11.00 8.85
CA VAL A 66 -4.04 -11.45 9.72
C VAL A 66 -4.20 -10.89 11.13
N LEU A 67 -4.58 -9.63 11.27
CA LEU A 67 -4.83 -8.99 12.57
C LEU A 67 -6.04 -9.59 13.29
N ALA A 68 -7.11 -9.90 12.55
CA ALA A 68 -8.34 -10.48 13.08
C ALA A 68 -8.11 -11.83 13.75
N ARG A 69 -7.15 -12.63 13.26
CA ARG A 69 -6.72 -13.90 13.91
C ARG A 69 -6.17 -13.70 15.32
N GLN A 70 -5.78 -12.49 15.68
CA GLN A 70 -5.26 -12.11 17.00
C GLN A 70 -6.25 -11.21 17.78
N GLY A 71 -7.48 -11.06 17.30
CA GLY A 71 -8.49 -10.17 17.90
C GLY A 71 -8.23 -8.68 17.68
N LEU A 72 -7.40 -8.34 16.69
CA LEU A 72 -7.05 -6.97 16.29
C LEU A 72 -7.71 -6.60 14.96
N GLY A 73 -7.64 -5.32 14.57
CA GLY A 73 -8.12 -4.86 13.27
C GLY A 73 -7.60 -3.46 12.92
N LEU A 74 -7.57 -3.16 11.62
CA LEU A 74 -7.19 -1.83 11.13
C LEU A 74 -8.31 -0.82 11.44
N PRO A 75 -8.00 0.32 12.10
CA PRO A 75 -9.01 1.33 12.43
C PRO A 75 -9.53 2.05 11.17
N VAL A 76 -8.72 2.12 10.11
CA VAL A 76 -9.02 2.72 8.82
C VAL A 76 -8.74 1.66 7.75
N ILE A 77 -9.80 1.14 7.13
CA ILE A 77 -9.71 0.09 6.09
C ILE A 77 -10.54 0.47 4.86
N GLY A 78 -9.93 0.35 3.68
CA GLY A 78 -10.59 0.60 2.42
C GLY A 78 -11.80 -0.32 2.20
N ASP A 79 -12.79 0.18 1.48
CA ASP A 79 -13.99 -0.54 1.05
C ASP A 79 -13.71 -1.56 -0.07
N HIS A 80 -12.59 -1.41 -0.79
CA HIS A 80 -12.14 -2.33 -1.83
C HIS A 80 -11.04 -3.26 -1.30
N ALA A 81 -11.36 -4.56 -1.21
CA ALA A 81 -10.49 -5.58 -0.60
C ALA A 81 -9.13 -5.81 -1.31
N HIS A 82 -8.93 -5.25 -2.49
CA HIS A 82 -7.76 -5.48 -3.35
C HIS A 82 -6.85 -4.24 -3.48
N ILE A 83 -7.21 -3.12 -2.85
CA ILE A 83 -6.32 -1.96 -2.74
C ILE A 83 -5.20 -2.27 -1.74
N THR A 84 -3.97 -2.06 -2.18
CA THR A 84 -2.77 -2.34 -1.39
C THR A 84 -2.45 -1.21 -0.43
N ILE A 85 -1.92 -1.51 0.76
CA ILE A 85 -1.61 -0.52 1.81
C ILE A 85 -0.67 0.60 1.32
N GLY A 86 0.30 0.29 0.45
CA GLY A 86 1.21 1.32 -0.09
C GLY A 86 0.51 2.31 -1.01
N GLY A 87 -0.38 1.82 -1.88
CA GLY A 87 -1.22 2.66 -2.73
C GLY A 87 -2.22 3.47 -1.92
N PHE A 88 -2.83 2.86 -0.91
CA PHE A 88 -3.83 3.50 -0.04
C PHE A 88 -3.21 4.65 0.77
N ALA A 89 -2.08 4.41 1.43
CA ALA A 89 -1.33 5.42 2.19
C ALA A 89 -0.87 6.60 1.31
N SER A 90 -0.48 6.33 0.06
CA SER A 90 0.05 7.36 -0.86
C SER A 90 -0.97 8.41 -1.27
N VAL A 91 -2.27 8.15 -1.10
CA VAL A 91 -3.38 9.05 -1.50
C VAL A 91 -4.24 9.50 -0.32
N GLY A 92 -3.83 9.18 0.92
CA GLY A 92 -4.50 9.55 2.16
C GLY A 92 -5.42 8.49 2.76
N GLY A 93 -5.81 7.46 2.01
CA GLY A 93 -6.54 6.31 2.56
C GLY A 93 -7.78 6.65 3.39
N ILE A 94 -8.75 7.35 2.79
CA ILE A 94 -9.96 7.81 3.48
C ILE A 94 -11.04 6.71 3.48
N THR A 95 -11.73 6.57 4.60
CA THR A 95 -12.83 5.61 4.79
C THR A 95 -13.94 6.23 5.63
N ALA A 96 -15.03 5.48 5.84
CA ALA A 96 -16.10 5.88 6.73
C ALA A 96 -15.66 6.05 8.20
N SER A 97 -14.54 5.47 8.64
CA SER A 97 -14.04 5.63 10.02
C SER A 97 -13.06 6.80 10.17
N SER A 98 -12.67 7.44 9.06
CA SER A 98 -11.67 8.52 9.06
C SER A 98 -12.11 9.78 9.80
N PHE A 99 -13.41 10.00 10.01
CA PHE A 99 -13.90 11.09 10.86
C PHE A 99 -13.46 10.95 12.33
N ARG A 100 -13.13 9.74 12.77
CA ARG A 100 -12.72 9.43 14.14
C ARG A 100 -11.21 9.17 14.24
N TYR A 101 -10.65 8.44 13.29
CA TYR A 101 -9.27 7.96 13.35
C TYR A 101 -8.30 8.71 12.42
N GLY A 102 -8.81 9.61 11.57
CA GLY A 102 -8.01 10.30 10.57
C GLY A 102 -7.79 9.49 9.29
N MET A 103 -6.77 9.87 8.54
CA MET A 103 -6.30 9.17 7.35
C MET A 103 -5.52 7.90 7.72
N PHE A 104 -5.38 6.98 6.76
CA PHE A 104 -4.59 5.75 6.93
C PHE A 104 -3.11 6.04 7.20
#